data_AF-A0A9W7HYI2-F1
#
_entry.id   AF-A0A9W7HYI2-F1
#
_cell.length_a   1.000
_cell.length_b   1.000
_cell.length_c   1.000
_cell.angle_alpha   90.00
_cell.angle_beta   90.00
_cell.angle_gamma   90.00
#
_symmetry.space_group_name_H-M   'P 1'
#
loop_
_entity.id
_entity.type
_entity.pdbx_description
1 polymer ?
#
loop_
_entity_poly.entity_id
_entity_poly.type
_entity_poly.pdbx_seq_one_letter_code
_entity_poly.pdbx_strand_id
1 'polypeptide(L)'
;MDTLSTFVSSNIEEDWLMWAGSSDGVHSSKSTKAVINRDGVENPFWKKVVWRGLAPPKVKIFLWKIMWGRVPVFVELQKRGVTSCASSLCPLCKNFPESVNHLFFPCQISWQIWMH
;
A
#
# COMPACT_ATOMS: atom_id res chain seq x y z
N MET A 1 -27.00 -30.10 34.38
CA MET A 1 -26.38 -28.76 34.52
C MET A 1 -24.89 -29.01 34.57
N ASP A 2 -24.31 -29.22 33.40
CA ASP A 2 -22.89 -29.56 33.26
C ASP A 2 -22.12 -28.26 33.08
N THR A 3 -21.43 -27.83 34.14
CA THR A 3 -20.45 -26.76 34.04
C THR A 3 -19.23 -27.33 33.33
N LEU A 4 -19.00 -26.88 32.09
CA LEU A 4 -17.72 -27.06 31.41
C LEU A 4 -16.65 -26.43 32.30
N SER A 5 -15.89 -27.29 32.98
CA SER A 5 -14.69 -26.92 33.71
C SER A 5 -13.77 -26.15 32.78
N THR A 6 -13.57 -24.87 33.07
CA THR A 6 -12.57 -24.03 32.42
C THR A 6 -11.21 -24.66 32.68
N PHE A 7 -10.66 -25.32 31.67
CA PHE A 7 -9.26 -25.75 31.68
C PHE A 7 -8.40 -24.49 31.64
N VAL A 8 -8.01 -23.99 32.82
CA VAL A 8 -6.97 -22.97 32.94
C VAL A 8 -5.65 -23.71 32.90
N SER A 9 -4.99 -23.70 31.75
CA SER A 9 -3.58 -24.11 31.66
C SER A 9 -2.78 -23.22 32.61
N SER A 10 -2.22 -23.81 33.66
CA SER A 10 -1.45 -23.11 34.70
C SER A 10 -0.08 -22.65 34.23
N ASN A 11 0.27 -22.88 32.96
CA ASN A 11 1.47 -22.37 32.31
C ASN A 11 1.04 -21.52 31.11
N ILE A 12 0.62 -20.28 31.37
CA ILE A 12 0.50 -19.27 30.32
C ILE A 12 1.93 -18.77 30.08
N GLU A 13 2.72 -19.53 29.32
CA GLU A 13 3.90 -18.95 28.68
C GLU A 13 3.39 -17.84 27.75
N GLU A 14 3.96 -16.64 27.86
CA GLU A 14 3.57 -15.53 27.01
C GLU A 14 3.90 -15.87 25.55
N ASP A 15 2.90 -15.76 24.67
CA ASP A 15 3.11 -15.92 23.23
C ASP A 15 4.06 -14.83 22.71
N TRP A 16 4.99 -15.24 21.85
CA TRP A 16 5.97 -14.34 21.25
C TRP A 16 5.99 -14.46 19.72
N LEU A 17 6.35 -13.36 19.05
CA LEU A 17 6.39 -13.30 17.60
C LEU A 17 7.63 -14.01 17.05
N MET A 18 7.42 -15.09 16.30
CA MET A 18 8.49 -15.80 15.59
C MET A 18 8.56 -15.43 14.11
N TRP A 19 9.78 -15.19 13.62
CA TRP A 19 10.03 -14.97 12.20
C TRP A 19 10.01 -16.31 11.44
N ALA A 20 8.91 -16.59 10.73
CA ALA A 20 8.76 -17.82 9.94
C ALA A 20 9.81 -18.02 8.84
N GLY A 21 10.56 -16.97 8.49
CA GLY A 21 11.65 -17.02 7.51
C GLY A 21 12.99 -17.49 8.07
N SER A 22 13.06 -17.93 9.33
CA SER A 22 14.26 -18.51 9.95
C SER A 22 13.88 -19.66 10.88
N SER A 23 14.71 -20.70 10.94
CA SER A 23 14.45 -21.89 11.78
C SER A 23 14.58 -21.62 13.27
N ASP A 24 15.33 -20.59 13.66
CA ASP A 24 15.47 -20.12 15.03
C ASP A 24 14.39 -19.10 15.43
N GLY A 25 13.51 -18.73 14.50
CA GLY A 25 12.48 -17.70 14.69
C GLY A 25 13.02 -16.27 14.84
N VAL A 26 14.32 -16.03 14.67
CA VAL A 26 14.91 -14.70 14.82
C VAL A 26 14.86 -13.93 13.50
N HIS A 27 14.38 -12.69 13.56
CA HIS A 27 14.38 -11.80 12.41
C HIS A 27 15.79 -11.25 12.13
N SER A 28 16.18 -11.26 10.85
CA SER A 28 17.35 -10.53 10.36
C SER A 28 17.10 -10.04 8.93
N SER A 29 17.79 -8.98 8.50
CA SER A 29 17.70 -8.51 7.11
C SER A 29 18.11 -9.61 6.10
N LYS A 30 19.00 -10.52 6.52
CA LYS A 30 19.44 -11.67 5.72
C LYS A 30 18.33 -12.70 5.53
N SER A 31 17.66 -13.10 6.61
CA SER A 31 16.57 -14.09 6.55
C SER A 31 15.37 -13.52 5.78
N THR A 32 15.05 -12.23 5.93
CA THR A 32 14.03 -11.55 5.13
C THR A 32 14.35 -11.54 3.64
N LYS A 33 15.60 -11.23 3.27
CA LYS A 33 16.04 -11.29 1.87
C LYS A 33 15.93 -12.71 1.30
N ALA A 34 16.28 -13.73 2.09
CA ALA A 34 16.19 -15.12 1.67
C ALA A 34 14.75 -15.54 1.36
N VAL A 35 13.78 -15.13 2.20
CA VAL A 35 12.34 -15.35 1.95
C VAL A 35 11.89 -14.65 0.66
N ILE A 36 12.19 -13.35 0.52
CA ILE A 36 11.80 -12.57 -0.68
C ILE A 36 12.34 -13.20 -1.97
N ASN A 37 13.58 -13.70 -1.93
CA ASN A 37 14.19 -14.36 -3.08
C ASN A 37 13.59 -15.74 -3.35
N ARG A 38 13.25 -16.50 -2.30
CA ARG A 38 12.64 -17.84 -2.41
C ARG A 38 11.24 -17.77 -2.98
N ASP A 39 10.45 -16.80 -2.55
CA ASP A 39 9.06 -16.63 -2.98
C ASP A 39 8.94 -16.14 -4.43
N GLY A 40 10.07 -15.95 -5.12
CA GLY A 40 10.09 -15.65 -6.54
C GLY A 40 9.26 -14.42 -6.86
N VAL A 41 9.44 -13.33 -6.09
CA VAL A 41 8.70 -12.09 -6.33
C VAL A 41 9.01 -11.65 -7.75
N GLU A 42 8.03 -11.79 -8.64
CA GLU A 42 8.15 -11.34 -10.01
C GLU A 42 8.67 -9.90 -10.02
N ASN A 43 9.38 -9.53 -11.08
CA ASN A 43 9.78 -8.15 -11.29
C ASN A 43 8.71 -7.47 -12.14
N PRO A 44 7.59 -7.03 -11.55
CA PRO A 44 6.48 -6.46 -12.31
C PRO A 44 6.97 -5.24 -13.06
N PHE A 45 6.39 -5.02 -14.23
CA PHE A 45 6.75 -3.91 -15.12
C PHE A 45 6.86 -2.57 -14.37
N TRP A 46 6.00 -2.32 -13.39
CA TRP A 46 6.01 -1.11 -12.58
C TRP A 46 7.32 -0.86 -11.83
N LYS A 47 8.01 -1.91 -11.34
CA LYS A 47 9.31 -1.77 -10.65
C LYS A 47 10.35 -1.22 -11.61
N LYS A 48 10.34 -1.70 -12.86
CA LYS A 48 11.20 -1.17 -13.91
C LYS A 48 10.86 0.29 -14.18
N VAL A 49 9.59 0.64 -14.33
CA VAL A 49 9.19 2.04 -14.60
C VAL A 49 9.61 2.99 -13.48
N VAL A 50 9.30 2.67 -12.22
CA VAL A 50 9.53 3.58 -11.08
C VAL A 50 11.00 3.65 -10.67
N TRP A 51 11.72 2.52 -10.68
CA TRP A 51 13.06 2.44 -10.10
C TRP A 51 14.19 2.52 -11.13
N ARG A 52 13.90 2.77 -12.41
CA ARG A 52 14.87 2.93 -13.52
C ARG A 52 15.88 4.07 -13.41
N GLY A 53 15.81 4.90 -12.37
CA GLY A 53 16.75 5.99 -12.15
C GLY A 53 16.38 7.32 -12.82
N LEU A 54 15.26 7.39 -13.55
CA LEU A 54 14.86 8.56 -14.35
C LEU A 54 14.35 9.76 -13.54
N ALA A 55 14.02 9.57 -12.26
CA ALA A 55 13.40 10.60 -11.44
C ALA A 55 14.06 10.72 -10.05
N PRO A 56 13.97 11.87 -9.37
CA PRO A 56 14.41 11.99 -7.98
C PRO A 56 13.67 11.02 -7.03
N PRO A 57 14.26 10.64 -5.88
CA PRO A 57 13.64 9.71 -4.93
C PRO A 57 12.21 10.10 -4.51
N LYS A 58 11.95 11.39 -4.29
CA LYS A 58 10.62 11.92 -3.94
C LYS A 58 9.57 11.59 -5.02
N VAL A 59 9.93 11.74 -6.29
CA VAL A 59 9.06 11.44 -7.44
C VAL A 59 8.82 9.95 -7.57
N LYS A 60 9.86 9.12 -7.37
CA LYS A 60 9.71 7.65 -7.39
C LYS A 60 8.72 7.16 -6.33
N ILE A 61 8.84 7.67 -5.11
CA ILE A 61 7.92 7.35 -4.00
C ILE A 61 6.49 7.79 -4.35
N PHE A 62 6.35 8.97 -4.95
CA PHE A 62 5.05 9.48 -5.38
C PHE A 62 4.41 8.60 -6.46
N LEU A 63 5.14 8.24 -7.51
CA LEU A 63 4.66 7.31 -8.54
C LEU A 63 4.29 5.94 -7.96
N TRP A 64 5.08 5.42 -7.03
CA TRP A 64 4.73 4.21 -6.30
C TRP A 64 3.39 4.37 -5.55
N LYS A 65 3.17 5.48 -4.85
CA LYS A 65 1.87 5.74 -4.20
C LYS A 65 0.72 5.78 -5.21
N ILE A 66 0.90 6.43 -6.36
CA ILE A 66 -0.10 6.52 -7.43
C ILE A 66 -0.51 5.12 -7.91
N MET A 67 0.46 4.27 -8.26
CA MET A 67 0.17 2.94 -8.82
C MET A 67 -0.56 2.01 -7.85
N TRP A 68 -0.32 2.18 -6.55
CA TRP A 68 -0.97 1.38 -5.51
C TRP A 68 -2.23 2.03 -4.93
N GLY A 69 -2.76 3.10 -5.55
CA GLY A 69 -3.94 3.79 -5.04
C GLY A 69 -3.74 4.39 -3.65
N ARG A 70 -2.49 4.70 -3.27
CA ARG A 70 -2.11 5.22 -1.93
C ARG A 70 -2.14 6.74 -1.84
N VAL A 71 -2.62 7.43 -2.87
CA VAL A 71 -2.85 8.88 -2.89
C VAL A 71 -4.25 9.16 -2.31
N PRO A 72 -4.44 10.24 -1.53
CA PRO A 72 -5.74 10.57 -0.94
C PRO A 72 -6.67 11.24 -1.95
N VAL A 73 -7.10 10.50 -2.97
CA VAL A 73 -8.19 10.92 -3.88
C VAL A 73 -9.51 10.30 -3.43
N PHE A 74 -10.64 10.94 -3.73
CA PHE A 74 -11.98 10.51 -3.33
C PHE A 74 -12.21 9.00 -3.51
N VAL A 75 -11.97 8.46 -4.72
CA VAL A 75 -12.20 7.03 -5.00
C VAL A 75 -11.37 6.11 -4.08
N GLU A 76 -10.13 6.48 -3.76
CA GLU A 76 -9.27 5.67 -2.88
C GLU A 76 -9.57 5.87 -1.40
N LEU A 77 -10.06 7.06 -1.02
CA LEU A 77 -10.55 7.33 0.33
C LEU A 77 -11.85 6.57 0.62
N GLN A 78 -12.76 6.53 -0.35
CA GLN A 78 -14.01 5.78 -0.26
C GLN A 78 -13.76 4.28 -0.06
N LYS A 79 -12.80 3.70 -0.81
CA LYS A 79 -12.38 2.29 -0.61
C LYS A 79 -11.87 1.99 0.79
N ARG A 80 -11.37 3.00 1.50
CA ARG A 80 -10.86 2.90 2.89
C ARG A 80 -11.94 3.22 3.94
N GLY A 81 -13.19 3.40 3.53
CA GLY A 81 -14.29 3.73 4.43
C GLY A 81 -14.34 5.19 4.88
N VAL A 82 -13.58 6.09 4.24
CA VAL A 82 -13.68 7.52 4.51
C VAL A 82 -14.89 8.08 3.75
N THR A 83 -16.01 8.23 4.45
CA THR A 83 -17.31 8.63 3.87
C THR A 83 -17.65 10.10 4.05
N SER A 84 -16.89 10.84 4.87
CA SER A 84 -17.11 12.27 5.17
C SER A 84 -16.59 13.25 4.10
N CYS A 85 -16.30 12.76 2.89
CA CYS A 85 -15.85 13.62 1.80
C CYS A 85 -16.99 14.51 1.27
N ALA A 86 -16.76 15.82 1.25
CA ALA A 86 -17.77 16.82 0.85
C ALA A 86 -18.15 16.76 -0.64
N SER A 87 -17.30 16.19 -1.51
CA SER A 87 -17.58 16.08 -2.94
C SER A 87 -16.85 14.87 -3.54
N SER A 88 -17.50 14.23 -4.51
CA SER A 88 -16.92 13.16 -5.33
C SER A 88 -16.23 13.68 -6.58
N LEU A 89 -16.31 14.99 -6.86
CA LEU A 89 -15.77 15.61 -8.06
C LEU A 89 -14.30 15.99 -7.88
N CYS A 90 -13.57 15.97 -8.99
CA CYS A 90 -12.18 16.39 -9.07
C CYS A 90 -12.01 17.80 -8.50
N PRO A 91 -11.09 18.03 -7.53
CA PRO A 91 -10.92 19.33 -6.91
C PRO A 91 -10.39 20.39 -7.88
N LEU A 92 -9.76 19.98 -8.99
CA LEU A 92 -9.17 20.86 -9.99
C LEU A 92 -10.20 21.30 -11.05
N CYS A 93 -10.78 20.34 -11.77
CA CYS A 93 -11.67 20.66 -12.89
C CYS A 93 -13.15 20.74 -12.50
N LYS A 94 -13.53 20.15 -11.36
CA LYS A 94 -14.91 20.02 -10.86
C LYS A 94 -15.94 19.43 -11.83
N ASN A 95 -15.48 18.79 -12.92
CA ASN A 95 -16.36 18.29 -13.98
C ASN A 95 -16.49 16.76 -13.99
N PHE A 96 -15.53 16.02 -13.44
CA PHE A 96 -15.49 14.56 -13.44
C PHE A 96 -15.21 14.01 -12.03
N PRO A 97 -15.59 12.76 -11.72
CA PRO A 97 -15.26 12.13 -10.46
C PRO A 97 -13.75 12.10 -10.17
N GLU A 98 -13.36 12.37 -8.92
CA GLU A 98 -11.96 12.39 -8.51
C GLU A 98 -11.41 10.96 -8.38
N SER A 99 -10.56 10.59 -9.34
CA SER A 99 -9.79 9.35 -9.32
C SER A 99 -8.32 9.63 -9.61
N VAL A 100 -7.44 8.69 -9.27
CA VAL A 100 -6.00 8.81 -9.59
C VAL A 100 -5.81 9.01 -11.09
N ASN A 101 -6.51 8.24 -11.91
CA ASN A 101 -6.41 8.36 -13.36
C ASN A 101 -6.84 9.77 -13.80
N HIS A 102 -8.05 10.20 -13.42
CA HIS A 102 -8.55 11.52 -13.81
C HIS A 102 -7.62 12.66 -13.38
N LEU A 103 -7.22 12.67 -12.10
CA LEU A 103 -6.44 13.75 -11.50
C LEU A 103 -5.09 13.96 -12.22
N PHE A 104 -4.43 12.90 -12.68
CA PHE A 104 -3.09 13.01 -13.27
C PHE A 104 -3.06 13.01 -14.80
N PHE A 105 -4.08 12.47 -15.49
CA PHE A 105 -4.04 12.29 -16.95
C PHE A 105 -5.09 13.13 -17.72
N PRO A 106 -6.41 12.80 -17.73
CA PRO A 106 -7.40 13.54 -18.52
C PRO A 106 -7.91 14.82 -17.85
N CYS A 107 -7.49 15.16 -16.63
CA CYS A 107 -7.87 16.43 -16.03
C CYS A 107 -7.26 17.59 -16.83
N GLN A 108 -8.11 18.44 -17.40
CA GLN A 108 -7.69 19.59 -18.21
C GLN A 108 -6.69 20.50 -17.49
N ILE A 109 -6.90 20.75 -16.19
CA ILE A 109 -6.01 21.59 -15.39
C ILE A 109 -4.64 20.94 -15.21
N SER A 110 -4.61 19.64 -14.89
CA SER A 110 -3.33 18.90 -14.78
C SER A 110 -2.61 18.84 -16.13
N TRP A 111 -3.34 18.62 -17.23
CA TRP A 111 -2.77 18.60 -18.57
C TRP A 111 -2.08 19.92 -18.93
N GLN A 112 -2.66 21.06 -18.55
CA GLN A 112 -2.03 22.37 -18.72
C GLN A 112 -0.70 22.47 -17.96
N ILE A 113 -0.62 21.90 -16.75
CA ILE A 113 0.62 21.89 -15.96
C ILE A 113 1.69 21.01 -16.63
N TRP A 114 1.32 19.87 -17.20
CA TRP A 114 2.27 18.95 -17.83
C TRP A 114 2.84 19.44 -19.16
N MET A 115 2.07 20.24 -19.89
CA MET A 115 2.45 20.75 -21.21
C MET A 115 3.20 22.09 -21.13
N HIS A 116 3.44 22.59 -19.92
CA HIS A 116 4.27 23.76 -19.65
C HIS A 116 5.70 23.35 -19.28
#